data_AF-A0A0F0HUQ7-F1
#
_entry.id   AF-A0A0F0HUQ7-F1
#
_cell.length_a   1.000
_cell.length_b   1.000
_cell.length_c   1.000
_cell.angle_alpha   90.00
_cell.angle_beta   90.00
_cell.angle_gamma   90.00
#
_symmetry.space_group_name_H-M   'P 1'
#
loop_
_entity.id
_entity.type
_entity.pdbx_description
1 polymer ?
#
loop_
_entity_poly.entity_id
_entity_poly.type
_entity_poly.pdbx_seq_one_letter_code
_entity_poly.pdbx_strand_id
1 'polypeptide(L)'
;MPGADLFETLLPQSELARAVGRFDGDVCDLVQQSVRAAERAFGELDACDALLDRATAQGRALAEDLGRLAAVENEQDIPCLLDALKQLADEVQRSEETRRLLTRILGRGEPEARWTAPVPHLSEEQLPPVPSVYDEKPAGSVDQPGGPELMAGFAPRLEAAHAERIRQTSSHLLATVRRMAGPELADPAFVHESLVEADLTFELWRRCLADRRLDLD
;
A
#
# COMPACT_ATOMS: atom_id res chain seq x y z
N MET A 1 -21.55 35.27 -44.62
CA MET A 1 -22.06 34.06 -45.30
C MET A 1 -21.39 33.96 -46.66
N PRO A 2 -21.09 32.77 -47.20
CA PRO A 2 -21.08 31.39 -46.65
C PRO A 2 -19.63 30.85 -46.55
N GLY A 3 -19.26 29.78 -45.85
CA GLY A 3 -19.95 28.52 -45.55
C GLY A 3 -19.25 27.40 -46.34
N ALA A 4 -18.13 26.89 -45.82
CA ALA A 4 -17.41 25.75 -46.37
C ALA A 4 -17.62 24.55 -45.46
N ASP A 5 -18.57 23.69 -45.84
CA ASP A 5 -18.81 22.39 -45.24
C ASP A 5 -17.61 21.46 -45.51
N LEU A 6 -16.90 21.11 -44.45
CA LEU A 6 -15.81 20.12 -44.40
C LEU A 6 -16.34 18.72 -44.03
N PHE A 7 -17.60 18.42 -44.34
CA PHE A 7 -18.25 17.15 -44.01
C PHE A 7 -18.84 16.49 -45.26
N GLU A 8 -18.00 16.16 -46.25
CA GLU A 8 -18.44 15.22 -47.30
C GLU A 8 -17.23 14.58 -47.99
N THR A 9 -16.54 13.71 -47.27
CA THR A 9 -15.73 12.67 -47.90
C THR A 9 -15.86 11.39 -47.08
N LEU A 10 -17.11 10.95 -46.93
CA LEU A 10 -17.37 9.56 -46.56
C LEU A 10 -16.88 8.72 -47.73
N LEU A 11 -15.82 7.95 -47.50
CA LEU A 11 -15.36 6.93 -48.44
C LEU A 11 -16.56 6.07 -48.86
N PRO A 12 -16.78 5.84 -50.17
CA PRO A 12 -17.89 5.03 -50.63
C PRO A 12 -17.82 3.64 -49.97
N GLN A 13 -18.96 3.10 -49.56
CA GLN A 13 -19.11 1.82 -48.84
C GLN A 13 -18.29 0.65 -49.45
N SER A 14 -18.09 0.69 -50.77
CA SER A 14 -17.30 -0.28 -51.53
C SER A 14 -15.79 -0.24 -51.25
N GLU A 15 -15.23 0.90 -50.83
CA GLU A 15 -13.83 1.03 -50.44
C GLU A 15 -13.59 0.65 -48.97
N LEU A 16 -14.54 0.93 -48.09
CA LEU A 16 -14.56 0.42 -46.70
C LEU A 16 -14.64 -1.12 -46.68
N ALA A 17 -15.52 -1.71 -47.50
CA ALA A 17 -15.62 -3.16 -47.65
C ALA A 17 -14.34 -3.81 -48.23
N ARG A 18 -13.56 -3.05 -49.01
CA ARG A 18 -12.30 -3.52 -49.60
C ARG A 18 -11.11 -3.39 -48.65
N ALA A 19 -11.11 -2.39 -47.78
CA ALA A 19 -10.09 -2.17 -46.76
C ALA A 19 -10.21 -3.12 -45.56
N VAL A 20 -11.45 -3.57 -45.25
CA VAL A 20 -11.75 -4.39 -44.07
C VAL A 20 -11.79 -5.91 -44.38
N GLY A 21 -11.75 -6.29 -45.66
CA GLY A 21 -11.93 -7.68 -46.07
C GLY A 21 -13.40 -8.09 -46.00
N ARG A 22 -13.83 -8.89 -46.98
CA ARG A 22 -15.19 -9.43 -47.07
C ARG A 22 -15.50 -10.25 -45.81
N PHE A 23 -16.42 -9.77 -44.97
CA PHE A 23 -17.03 -10.62 -43.94
C PHE A 23 -18.11 -11.46 -44.62
N ASP A 24 -17.79 -12.70 -45.00
CA ASP A 24 -18.73 -13.66 -45.59
C ASP A 24 -19.67 -14.31 -44.53
N GLY A 25 -19.79 -13.73 -43.33
CA GLY A 25 -20.66 -14.21 -42.24
C GLY A 25 -21.91 -13.36 -42.06
N ASP A 26 -22.98 -13.95 -41.52
CA ASP A 26 -24.22 -13.23 -41.17
C ASP A 26 -23.88 -12.09 -40.19
N VAL A 27 -24.20 -10.85 -40.58
CA VAL A 27 -24.01 -9.67 -39.74
C VAL A 27 -24.72 -9.82 -38.39
N CYS A 28 -25.86 -10.53 -38.36
CA CYS A 28 -26.55 -10.84 -37.11
C CYS A 28 -25.72 -11.74 -36.20
N ASP A 29 -25.04 -12.75 -36.74
CA ASP A 29 -24.16 -13.63 -35.97
C ASP A 29 -22.95 -12.86 -35.41
N LEU A 30 -22.36 -11.97 -36.21
CA LEU A 30 -21.25 -11.12 -35.78
C LEU A 30 -21.67 -10.17 -34.65
N VAL A 31 -22.83 -9.53 -34.77
CA VAL A 31 -23.38 -8.67 -33.71
C VAL A 31 -23.65 -9.47 -32.44
N GLN A 32 -24.25 -10.65 -32.54
CA GLN A 32 -24.51 -11.50 -31.37
C GLN A 32 -23.23 -11.96 -30.68
N GLN A 33 -22.19 -12.34 -31.45
CA GLN A 33 -20.88 -12.71 -30.91
C GLN A 33 -20.23 -11.50 -30.21
N SER A 34 -20.35 -10.32 -30.80
CA SER A 34 -19.81 -9.07 -30.24
C SER A 34 -20.50 -8.69 -28.93
N VAL A 35 -21.84 -8.83 -28.87
CA VAL A 35 -22.62 -8.61 -27.64
C VAL A 35 -22.20 -9.59 -26.55
N ARG A 36 -22.11 -10.89 -26.85
CA ARG A 36 -21.66 -11.89 -25.86
C ARG A 36 -20.24 -11.63 -25.36
N ALA A 37 -19.34 -11.19 -26.24
CA ALA A 37 -17.98 -10.83 -25.87
C ALA A 37 -17.95 -9.60 -24.95
N ALA A 38 -18.77 -8.58 -25.25
CA ALA A 38 -18.92 -7.39 -24.41
C ALA A 38 -19.53 -7.72 -23.04
N GLU A 39 -20.60 -8.52 -22.99
CA GLU A 39 -21.22 -8.98 -21.74
C GLU A 39 -20.21 -9.73 -20.85
N ARG A 40 -19.42 -10.62 -21.45
CA ARG A 40 -18.36 -11.33 -20.73
C ARG A 40 -17.29 -10.38 -20.20
N ALA A 41 -16.87 -9.40 -20.99
CA ALA A 41 -15.89 -8.41 -20.56
C ALA A 41 -16.42 -7.54 -19.40
N PHE A 42 -17.69 -7.13 -19.43
CA PHE A 42 -18.30 -6.41 -18.32
C PHE A 42 -18.41 -7.27 -17.06
N GLY A 43 -18.83 -8.52 -17.18
CA GLY A 43 -18.86 -9.44 -16.03
C GLY A 43 -17.48 -9.64 -15.39
N GLU A 44 -16.41 -9.64 -16.19
CA GLU A 44 -15.04 -9.74 -15.68
C GLU A 44 -14.56 -8.44 -15.02
N LEU A 45 -14.99 -7.28 -15.52
CA LEU A 45 -14.74 -5.99 -14.85
C LEU A 45 -15.46 -5.91 -13.50
N ASP A 46 -16.72 -6.35 -13.44
CA ASP A 46 -17.48 -6.41 -12.17
C ASP A 46 -16.80 -7.35 -11.16
N ALA A 47 -16.22 -8.46 -11.63
CA ALA A 47 -15.45 -9.38 -10.80
C ALA A 47 -14.16 -8.74 -10.26
N CYS A 48 -13.45 -7.95 -11.07
CA CYS A 48 -12.28 -7.17 -10.63
C CYS A 48 -12.66 -6.17 -9.53
N ASP A 49 -13.76 -5.43 -9.70
CA ASP A 49 -14.22 -4.44 -8.72
C ASP A 49 -14.62 -5.12 -7.40
N ALA A 50 -15.36 -6.24 -7.47
CA ALA A 50 -15.73 -7.02 -6.29
C ALA A 50 -14.51 -7.62 -5.56
N LEU A 51 -13.44 -7.97 -6.28
CA LEU A 51 -12.18 -8.40 -5.70
C LEU A 51 -11.50 -7.26 -4.95
N LEU A 52 -11.44 -6.05 -5.53
CA LEU A 52 -10.85 -4.89 -4.87
C LEU A 52 -11.60 -4.50 -3.58
N ASP A 53 -12.93 -4.55 -3.59
CA ASP A 53 -13.75 -4.31 -2.39
C ASP A 53 -13.47 -5.34 -1.29
N ARG A 54 -13.38 -6.63 -1.66
CA ARG A 54 -13.03 -7.71 -0.73
C ARG A 54 -11.63 -7.53 -0.17
N ALA A 55 -10.67 -7.20 -1.02
CA ALA A 55 -9.29 -7.00 -0.62
C ALA A 55 -9.15 -5.80 0.31
N THR A 56 -9.87 -4.71 0.05
CA THR A 56 -9.95 -3.56 0.96
C THR A 56 -10.48 -3.98 2.34
N ALA A 57 -11.55 -4.79 2.39
CA ALA A 57 -12.10 -5.28 3.66
C ALA A 57 -11.13 -6.22 4.40
N GLN A 58 -10.49 -7.14 3.68
CA GLN A 58 -9.49 -8.05 4.25
C GLN A 58 -8.25 -7.31 4.76
N GLY A 59 -7.75 -6.33 4.02
CA GLY A 59 -6.64 -5.49 4.44
C GLY A 59 -6.95 -4.72 5.73
N ARG A 60 -8.18 -4.24 5.91
CA ARG A 60 -8.62 -3.58 7.15
C ARG A 60 -8.63 -4.55 8.34
N ALA A 61 -9.11 -5.78 8.13
CA ALA A 61 -9.06 -6.82 9.16
C ALA A 61 -7.61 -7.16 9.54
N LEU A 62 -6.71 -7.31 8.57
CA LEU A 62 -5.28 -7.52 8.83
C LEU A 62 -4.66 -6.35 9.63
N ALA A 63 -5.05 -5.10 9.34
CA ALA A 63 -4.60 -3.94 10.09
C ALA A 63 -5.12 -3.93 11.54
N GLU A 64 -6.37 -4.35 11.76
CA GLU A 64 -6.92 -4.50 13.11
C GLU A 64 -6.18 -5.59 13.90
N ASP A 65 -5.92 -6.73 13.27
CA ASP A 65 -5.18 -7.85 13.86
C ASP A 65 -3.75 -7.43 14.22
N LEU A 66 -3.07 -6.70 13.33
CA LEU A 66 -1.76 -6.12 13.57
C LEU A 66 -1.76 -5.18 14.78
N GLY A 67 -2.77 -4.31 14.87
CA GLY A 67 -2.93 -3.42 16.03
C GLY A 67 -3.08 -4.19 17.34
N ARG A 68 -3.81 -5.32 17.34
CA ARG A 68 -3.94 -6.19 18.52
C ARG A 68 -2.62 -6.87 18.87
N LEU A 69 -1.90 -7.42 17.89
CA LEU A 69 -0.60 -8.09 18.12
C LEU A 69 0.46 -7.12 18.61
N ALA A 70 0.54 -5.92 18.03
CA ALA A 70 1.49 -4.90 18.44
C ALA A 70 1.23 -4.41 19.87
N ALA A 71 -0.04 -4.32 20.29
CA ALA A 71 -0.41 -3.91 21.65
C ALA A 71 0.01 -4.93 22.74
N VAL A 72 0.11 -6.21 22.38
CA VAL A 72 0.63 -7.27 23.27
C VAL A 72 2.07 -7.65 22.94
N GLU A 73 2.74 -6.84 22.10
CA GLU A 73 4.13 -7.02 21.68
C GLU A 73 4.46 -8.42 21.13
N ASN A 74 3.51 -9.02 20.43
CA ASN A 74 3.67 -10.35 19.84
C ASN A 74 4.53 -10.28 18.56
N GLU A 75 5.84 -10.41 18.76
CA GLU A 75 6.83 -10.42 17.68
C GLU A 75 6.68 -11.59 16.70
N GLN A 76 6.15 -12.73 17.15
CA GLN A 76 6.19 -13.98 16.39
C GLN A 76 5.11 -14.08 15.31
N ASP A 77 3.94 -13.48 15.55
CA ASP A 77 2.78 -13.60 14.67
C ASP A 77 2.67 -12.48 13.63
N ILE A 78 3.33 -11.34 13.85
CA ILE A 78 3.33 -10.19 12.92
C ILE A 78 3.87 -10.56 11.53
N PRO A 79 4.97 -11.33 11.37
CA PRO A 79 5.44 -11.74 10.05
C PRO A 79 4.38 -12.46 9.20
N CYS A 80 3.60 -13.34 9.83
CA CYS A 80 2.52 -14.06 9.13
C CYS A 80 1.43 -13.11 8.63
N LEU A 81 1.11 -12.05 9.38
CA LEU A 81 0.18 -11.01 8.92
C LEU A 81 0.74 -10.21 7.75
N LEU A 82 2.03 -9.85 7.80
CA LEU A 82 2.68 -9.12 6.70
C LEU A 82 2.76 -9.97 5.43
N ASP A 83 2.97 -11.28 5.53
CA ASP A 83 2.93 -12.20 4.40
C ASP A 83 1.52 -12.32 3.81
N ALA A 84 0.48 -12.40 4.64
CA ALA A 84 -0.91 -12.40 4.18
C ALA A 84 -1.26 -11.10 3.43
N LEU A 85 -0.72 -9.98 3.90
CA LEU A 85 -0.87 -8.68 3.27
C LEU A 85 -0.16 -8.59 1.91
N LYS A 86 1.04 -9.16 1.78
CA LYS A 86 1.77 -9.30 0.50
C LYS A 86 0.98 -10.14 -0.51
N GLN A 87 0.44 -11.28 -0.07
CA GLN A 87 -0.39 -12.14 -0.93
C GLN A 87 -1.64 -11.42 -1.45
N LEU A 88 -2.28 -10.63 -0.57
CA LEU A 88 -3.44 -9.84 -0.93
C LEU A 88 -3.11 -8.75 -1.96
N ALA A 89 -1.99 -8.05 -1.76
CA ALA A 89 -1.46 -7.10 -2.73
C ALA A 89 -1.21 -7.75 -4.10
N ASP A 90 -0.55 -8.91 -4.13
CA ASP A 90 -0.28 -9.65 -5.38
C ASP A 90 -1.56 -10.11 -6.09
N GLU A 91 -2.61 -10.44 -5.35
CA GLU A 91 -3.93 -10.76 -5.91
C GLU A 91 -4.57 -9.54 -6.57
N VAL A 92 -4.58 -8.39 -5.88
CA VAL A 92 -5.11 -7.13 -6.43
C VAL A 92 -4.34 -6.71 -7.67
N GLN A 93 -3.00 -6.80 -7.67
CA GLN A 93 -2.19 -6.41 -8.82
C GLN A 93 -2.52 -7.23 -10.07
N ARG A 94 -2.66 -8.56 -9.94
CA ARG A 94 -3.07 -9.43 -11.06
C ARG A 94 -4.48 -9.10 -11.57
N SER A 95 -5.39 -8.77 -10.66
CA SER A 95 -6.75 -8.32 -11.01
C SER A 95 -6.72 -6.99 -11.76
N GLU A 96 -5.89 -6.03 -11.33
CA GLU A 96 -5.74 -4.73 -11.97
C GLU A 96 -5.11 -4.82 -13.36
N GLU A 97 -4.16 -5.73 -13.59
CA GLU A 97 -3.62 -6.02 -14.92
C GLU A 97 -4.72 -6.52 -15.87
N THR A 98 -5.59 -7.41 -15.39
CA THR A 98 -6.74 -7.93 -16.14
C THR A 98 -7.72 -6.80 -16.46
N ARG A 99 -8.05 -5.96 -15.48
CA ARG A 99 -8.94 -4.80 -15.62
C ARG A 99 -8.41 -3.81 -16.67
N ARG A 100 -7.11 -3.49 -16.66
CA ARG A 100 -6.47 -2.61 -17.65
C ARG A 100 -6.56 -3.19 -19.06
N LEU A 101 -6.26 -4.49 -19.22
CA LEU A 101 -6.36 -5.17 -20.51
C LEU A 101 -7.79 -5.14 -21.07
N LEU A 102 -8.79 -5.42 -20.24
CA LEU A 102 -10.21 -5.38 -20.65
C LEU A 102 -10.66 -3.96 -21.01
N THR A 103 -10.25 -2.97 -20.21
CA THR A 103 -10.58 -1.55 -20.45
C THR A 103 -10.02 -1.09 -21.80
N ARG A 104 -8.80 -1.53 -22.13
CA ARG A 104 -8.16 -1.26 -23.43
C ARG A 104 -8.90 -1.94 -24.59
N ILE A 105 -9.28 -3.21 -24.43
CA ILE A 105 -10.05 -3.97 -25.45
C ILE A 105 -11.39 -3.30 -25.74
N LEU A 106 -12.06 -2.78 -24.70
CA LEU A 106 -13.33 -2.06 -24.83
C LEU A 106 -13.17 -0.62 -25.35
N GLY A 107 -11.95 -0.19 -25.69
CA GLY A 107 -11.68 1.15 -26.23
C GLY A 107 -11.83 2.29 -25.22
N ARG A 108 -11.84 1.99 -23.92
CA ARG A 108 -12.08 2.96 -22.84
C ARG A 108 -10.83 3.73 -22.39
N GLY A 109 -9.69 3.56 -23.07
CA GLY A 109 -8.42 4.19 -22.74
C GLY A 109 -7.80 3.66 -21.45
N GLU A 110 -6.56 4.05 -21.16
CA GLU A 110 -5.98 3.79 -19.82
C GLU A 110 -6.66 4.74 -18.81
N PRO A 111 -7.05 4.24 -17.62
CA PRO A 111 -7.51 5.13 -16.56
C PRO A 111 -6.39 6.14 -16.24
N GLU A 112 -6.76 7.41 -16.04
CA GLU A 112 -5.80 8.46 -15.68
C GLU A 112 -4.98 8.02 -14.45
N ALA A 113 -3.67 8.31 -14.50
CA ALA A 113 -2.79 8.07 -13.38
C ALA A 113 -3.31 8.84 -12.16
N ARG A 114 -3.81 8.10 -11.16
CA ARG A 114 -4.20 8.71 -9.90
C ARG A 114 -2.92 9.21 -9.23
N TRP A 115 -2.92 10.48 -8.84
CA TRP A 115 -1.85 10.99 -8.00
C TRP A 115 -1.94 10.30 -6.64
N THR A 116 -0.97 9.46 -6.33
CA THR A 116 -0.87 8.82 -5.03
C THR A 116 0.11 9.59 -4.17
N ALA A 117 -0.31 9.95 -2.96
CA ALA A 117 0.58 10.64 -2.03
C ALA A 117 1.76 9.72 -1.65
N PRO A 118 2.97 10.26 -1.42
CA PRO A 118 4.14 9.46 -1.09
C PRO A 118 3.94 8.64 0.19
N VAL A 119 4.62 7.50 0.27
CA VAL A 119 4.69 6.68 1.49
C VAL A 119 5.60 7.38 2.51
N PRO A 120 5.13 7.70 3.73
CA PRO A 120 5.99 8.27 4.75
C PRO A 120 6.98 7.23 5.24
N HIS A 121 8.25 7.62 5.36
CA HIS A 121 9.31 6.75 5.85
C HIS A 121 9.63 7.06 7.31
N LEU A 122 9.79 6.01 8.12
CA LEU A 122 10.28 6.10 9.49
C LEU A 122 11.73 5.58 9.57
N SER A 123 12.65 6.46 9.90
CA SER A 123 14.04 6.12 10.19
C SER A 123 14.30 6.13 11.70
N GLU A 124 15.37 5.46 12.11
CA GLU A 124 15.80 5.43 13.51
C GLU A 124 16.13 6.84 14.06
N GLU A 125 16.62 7.75 13.21
CA GLU A 125 16.96 9.14 13.58
C GLU A 125 15.73 9.96 13.99
N GLN A 126 14.54 9.55 13.56
CA GLN A 126 13.27 10.21 13.92
C GLN A 126 12.72 9.71 15.25
N LEU A 127 13.28 8.62 15.80
CA LEU A 127 12.88 8.09 17.09
C LEU A 127 13.50 8.90 18.24
N PRO A 128 12.85 8.95 19.41
CA PRO A 128 13.44 9.55 20.59
C PRO A 128 14.80 8.92 20.90
N PRO A 129 15.81 9.73 21.26
CA PRO A 129 17.10 9.21 21.67
C PRO A 129 16.96 8.43 22.98
N VAL A 130 17.68 7.32 23.09
CA VAL A 130 17.75 6.54 24.33
C VAL A 130 18.70 7.27 25.28
N PRO A 131 18.25 7.64 26.50
CA PRO A 131 19.10 8.34 27.46
C PRO A 131 20.33 7.50 27.82
N SER A 132 21.53 8.07 27.70
CA SER A 132 22.77 7.46 28.17
C SER A 132 23.23 8.09 29.48
N VAL A 133 23.79 7.26 30.37
CA VAL A 133 24.44 7.71 31.63
C VAL A 133 25.60 8.69 31.34
N TYR A 134 26.15 8.67 30.13
CA TYR A 134 27.25 9.54 29.71
C TYR A 134 26.79 10.87 29.07
N ASP A 135 25.51 11.00 28.71
CA ASP A 135 24.97 12.22 28.10
C ASP A 135 24.68 13.31 29.15
N GLU A 136 24.49 12.92 30.41
CA GLU A 136 24.29 13.84 31.52
C GLU A 136 25.65 14.36 32.04
N LYS A 137 26.24 15.32 31.33
CA LYS A 137 27.24 16.23 31.92
C LYS A 137 26.51 17.44 32.51
N PRO A 138 26.39 17.56 33.85
CA PRO A 138 25.95 18.81 34.46
C PRO A 138 26.93 19.91 34.09
N ALA A 139 26.42 21.05 33.62
CA ALA A 139 27.24 22.24 33.43
C ALA A 139 27.88 22.63 34.79
N GLY A 140 29.16 22.29 34.97
CA GLY A 140 29.94 22.68 36.14
C GLY A 140 30.15 21.63 37.24
N SER A 141 29.76 20.35 37.07
CA SER A 141 30.11 19.32 38.06
C SER A 141 31.47 18.69 37.76
N VAL A 142 32.40 18.82 38.71
CA VAL A 142 33.67 18.09 38.72
C VAL A 142 33.37 16.61 38.99
N ASP A 143 33.66 15.76 38.00
CA ASP A 143 33.97 14.33 38.08
C ASP A 143 33.24 13.48 39.15
N GLN A 144 31.91 13.39 39.07
CA GLN A 144 31.19 12.26 39.67
C GLN A 144 30.05 11.78 38.77
N PRO A 145 30.30 10.82 37.86
CA PRO A 145 29.23 10.08 37.21
C PRO A 145 28.48 9.25 38.25
N GLY A 146 27.14 9.31 38.25
CA GLY A 146 26.32 8.33 38.98
C GLY A 146 26.06 8.62 40.46
N GLY A 147 25.76 9.86 40.84
CA GLY A 147 25.15 10.13 42.15
C GLY A 147 23.82 9.35 42.32
N PRO A 148 23.46 8.92 43.54
CA PRO A 148 22.27 8.08 43.77
C PRO A 148 20.95 8.74 43.31
N GLU A 149 20.86 10.06 43.33
CA GLU A 149 19.70 10.80 42.80
C GLU A 149 19.63 10.83 41.26
N LEU A 150 20.78 10.90 40.58
CA LEU A 150 20.86 10.77 39.11
C LEU A 150 20.45 9.36 38.67
N MET A 151 20.93 8.33 39.37
CA MET A 151 20.57 6.93 39.12
C MET A 151 19.09 6.64 39.40
N ALA A 152 18.50 7.24 40.45
CA ALA A 152 17.10 7.07 40.79
C ALA A 152 16.14 7.63 39.71
N GLY A 153 16.54 8.69 39.02
CA GLY A 153 15.77 9.27 37.92
C GLY A 153 16.07 8.66 36.54
N PHE A 154 17.15 7.88 36.40
CA PHE A 154 17.60 7.34 35.11
C PHE A 154 16.73 6.19 34.61
N ALA A 155 16.45 5.19 35.45
CA ALA A 155 15.68 4.02 35.04
C ALA A 155 14.26 4.35 34.53
N PRO A 156 13.46 5.21 35.20
CA PRO A 156 12.13 5.59 34.67
C PRO A 156 12.19 6.36 33.34
N ARG A 157 13.26 7.15 33.12
CA ARG A 157 13.46 7.88 31.87
C ARG A 157 13.88 6.96 30.73
N LEU A 158 14.72 5.98 31.02
CA LEU A 158 15.11 4.92 30.08
C LEU A 158 13.90 4.07 29.68
N GLU A 159 13.08 3.65 30.65
CA GLU A 159 11.84 2.93 30.41
C GLU A 159 10.86 3.74 29.55
N ALA A 160 10.65 5.02 29.87
CA ALA A 160 9.78 5.90 29.09
C ALA A 160 10.28 6.10 27.65
N ALA A 161 11.60 6.22 27.44
CA ALA A 161 12.18 6.35 26.11
C ALA A 161 11.95 5.09 25.27
N HIS A 162 12.19 3.91 25.83
CA HIS A 162 11.92 2.63 25.15
C HIS A 162 10.44 2.44 24.83
N ALA A 163 9.56 2.71 25.79
CA ALA A 163 8.11 2.63 25.58
C ALA A 163 7.65 3.56 24.44
N GLU A 164 8.18 4.79 24.37
CA GLU A 164 7.86 5.73 23.31
C GLU A 164 8.39 5.27 21.94
N ARG A 165 9.62 4.75 21.86
CA ARG A 165 10.18 4.19 20.61
C ARG A 165 9.33 3.04 20.08
N ILE A 166 8.94 2.11 20.94
CA ILE A 166 8.05 0.97 20.61
C ILE A 166 6.68 1.47 20.16
N ARG A 167 6.12 2.47 20.84
CA ARG A 167 4.82 3.06 20.50
C ARG A 167 4.86 3.75 19.13
N GLN A 168 5.91 4.52 18.83
CA GLN A 168 6.04 5.23 17.56
C GLN A 168 6.19 4.28 16.38
N THR A 169 7.09 3.30 16.49
CA THR A 169 7.32 2.30 15.44
C THR A 169 6.08 1.44 15.18
N SER A 170 5.40 0.95 16.24
CA SER A 170 4.15 0.21 16.08
C SER A 170 3.01 1.05 15.48
N SER A 171 2.90 2.32 15.89
CA SER A 171 1.89 3.25 15.34
C SER A 171 2.12 3.54 13.87
N HIS A 172 3.38 3.70 13.46
CA HIS A 172 3.76 3.93 12.06
C HIS A 172 3.49 2.68 11.22
N LEU A 173 3.89 1.50 11.69
CA LEU A 173 3.61 0.23 11.02
C LEU A 173 2.10 0.04 10.79
N LEU A 174 1.29 0.29 11.82
CA LEU A 174 -0.17 0.23 11.73
C LEU A 174 -0.73 1.27 10.75
N ALA A 175 -0.20 2.49 10.73
CA ALA A 175 -0.62 3.53 9.81
C ALA A 175 -0.33 3.15 8.36
N THR A 176 0.86 2.61 8.08
CA THR A 176 1.27 2.12 6.75
C THR A 176 0.34 1.02 6.26
N VAL A 177 0.08 -0.01 7.09
CA VAL A 177 -0.82 -1.12 6.71
C VAL A 177 -2.27 -0.64 6.52
N ARG A 178 -2.78 0.24 7.38
CA ARG A 178 -4.13 0.82 7.23
C ARG A 178 -4.28 1.61 5.94
N ARG A 179 -3.27 2.39 5.58
CA ARG A 179 -3.29 3.18 4.35
C ARG A 179 -3.26 2.29 3.12
N MET A 180 -2.49 1.20 3.17
CA MET A 180 -2.48 0.21 2.10
C MET A 180 -3.80 -0.55 1.96
N ALA A 181 -4.54 -0.75 3.05
CA ALA A 181 -5.91 -1.27 3.01
C ALA A 181 -6.98 -0.24 2.55
N GLY A 182 -6.54 0.83 1.88
CA GLY A 182 -7.37 1.92 1.36
C GLY A 182 -7.57 1.87 -0.15
N PRO A 183 -8.16 2.93 -0.73
CA PRO A 183 -8.32 3.10 -2.18
C PRO A 183 -7.02 2.98 -2.99
N GLU A 184 -5.88 3.24 -2.35
CA GLU A 184 -4.55 3.18 -2.93
C GLU A 184 -4.03 1.74 -3.14
N LEU A 185 -4.73 0.71 -2.66
CA LEU A 185 -4.38 -0.71 -2.86
C LEU A 185 -4.29 -1.10 -4.35
N ALA A 186 -4.98 -0.38 -5.23
CA ALA A 186 -4.94 -0.60 -6.67
C ALA A 186 -3.71 0.03 -7.36
N ASP A 187 -2.90 0.83 -6.65
CA ASP A 187 -1.68 1.44 -7.20
C ASP A 187 -0.45 0.55 -6.92
N PRO A 188 0.16 -0.06 -7.96
CA PRO A 188 1.34 -0.91 -7.81
C PRO A 188 2.52 -0.23 -7.15
N ALA A 189 2.79 1.05 -7.48
CA ALA A 189 3.95 1.75 -6.97
C ALA A 189 3.80 2.01 -5.47
N PHE A 190 2.64 2.53 -5.08
CA PHE A 190 2.31 2.78 -3.68
C PHE A 190 2.30 1.50 -2.84
N VAL A 191 1.71 0.41 -3.36
CA VAL A 191 1.68 -0.88 -2.66
C VAL A 191 3.08 -1.42 -2.45
N HIS A 192 3.93 -1.37 -3.48
CA HIS A 192 5.31 -1.83 -3.37
C HIS A 192 6.09 -1.03 -2.32
N GLU A 193 6.03 0.30 -2.38
CA GLU A 193 6.68 1.18 -1.40
C GLU A 193 6.14 0.95 0.02
N SER A 194 4.83 0.77 0.18
CA SER A 194 4.20 0.52 1.48
C SER A 194 4.61 -0.82 2.09
N LEU A 195 4.77 -1.87 1.28
CA LEU A 195 5.24 -3.18 1.73
C LEU A 195 6.69 -3.13 2.20
N VAL A 196 7.56 -2.44 1.43
CA VAL A 196 8.96 -2.22 1.83
C VAL A 196 9.03 -1.44 3.14
N GLU A 197 8.24 -0.37 3.26
CA GLU A 197 8.18 0.44 4.49
C GLU A 197 7.66 -0.37 5.69
N ALA A 198 6.64 -1.22 5.51
CA ALA A 198 6.12 -2.08 6.56
C ALA A 198 7.18 -3.08 7.06
N ASP A 199 7.93 -3.71 6.15
CA ASP A 199 9.02 -4.62 6.50
C ASP A 199 10.14 -3.88 7.27
N LEU A 200 10.56 -2.70 6.79
CA LEU A 200 11.59 -1.88 7.45
C LEU A 200 11.16 -1.42 8.85
N THR A 201 9.91 -0.96 8.98
CA THR A 201 9.36 -0.51 10.25
C THR A 201 9.22 -1.65 11.24
N PHE A 202 8.82 -2.83 10.77
CA PHE A 202 8.73 -4.02 11.61
C PHE A 202 10.11 -4.40 12.16
N GLU A 203 11.15 -4.40 11.33
CA GLU A 203 12.52 -4.64 11.79
C GLU A 203 13.00 -3.59 12.79
N LEU A 204 12.65 -2.31 12.59
CA LEU A 204 12.95 -1.25 13.56
C LEU A 204 12.22 -1.44 14.89
N TRP A 205 10.95 -1.84 14.86
CA TRP A 205 10.17 -2.17 16.05
C TRP A 205 10.77 -3.35 16.82
N ARG A 206 11.19 -4.42 16.12
CA ARG A 206 11.88 -5.57 16.72
C ARG A 206 13.18 -5.18 17.42
N ARG A 207 13.96 -4.28 16.81
CA ARG A 207 15.18 -3.73 17.43
C ARG A 207 14.83 -2.95 18.70
N CYS A 208 13.82 -2.09 18.68
CA CYS A 208 13.37 -1.37 19.87
C CYS A 208 12.95 -2.32 21.02
N LEU A 209 12.28 -3.43 20.71
CA LEU A 209 11.97 -4.46 21.70
C LEU A 209 13.21 -5.17 22.23
N ALA A 210 14.19 -5.46 21.36
CA ALA A 210 15.46 -6.06 21.76
C ALA A 210 16.28 -5.12 22.65
N ASP A 211 16.40 -3.85 22.28
CA ASP A 211 17.12 -2.83 23.05
C ASP A 211 16.50 -2.66 24.43
N ARG A 212 15.16 -2.58 24.53
CA ARG A 212 14.48 -2.51 25.83
C ARG A 212 14.79 -3.71 26.71
N ARG A 213 14.76 -4.93 26.15
CA ARG A 213 15.10 -6.17 26.87
C ARG A 213 16.56 -6.15 27.35
N LEU A 214 17.49 -5.63 26.55
CA LEU A 214 18.90 -5.54 26.93
C LEU A 214 19.17 -4.51 28.03
N ASP A 215 18.41 -3.41 28.05
CA ASP A 215 18.62 -2.30 28.96
C ASP A 215 17.85 -2.41 30.29
N LEU A 216 16.71 -3.13 30.30
CA LEU A 216 15.78 -3.16 31.44
C LEU A 216 15.58 -4.56 32.07
N ASP A 217 15.91 -5.66 31.38
CA ASP A 217 15.86 -7.03 31.93
C ASP A 217 17.22 -7.48 32.49
#